data_AF-A0A1E1W859-F1
#
_entry.id   AF-A0A1E1W859-F1
#
_cell.length_a   1.000
_cell.length_b   1.000
_cell.length_c   1.000
_cell.angle_alpha   90.00
_cell.angle_beta   90.00
_cell.angle_gamma   90.00
#
_symmetry.space_group_name_H-M   'P 1'
#
loop_
_entity.id
_entity.type
_entity.pdbx_description
1 polymer ?
#
loop_
_entity_poly.entity_id
_entity_poly.type
_entity_poly.pdbx_seq_one_letter_code
_entity_poly.pdbx_strand_id
1 'polypeptide(L)'
;MGIEILSFTIKDVYDDVQYLASLGKAQTAAVKRDADVGVAQANRDAGIREAECEKSAMDVKYSMDTKIEDNTRLFKLQKAQFDQEVNTAKAEAALAYELQAAKIKQKIRNEEIQIEVVERRKQIEVEQQEILRRQEELSATVKLPAEAEAYRLQAIAEGKRTQTVEAAKADAERIKVLGLAEATAIGDVGKADAERMLAKAKVYKQYGEAAIMALVLEALPKIAAEVSAPLAKTDEIVLVGDGGATGEVARLASGIPPAVKTLTGLDLTQVLKRLHPTPAEPVATPASGKKVAAC
;
A
#
# COMPACT_ATOMS: atom_id res chain seq x y z
N MET A 1 92.52 -129.92 -107.44
CA MET A 1 91.30 -129.24 -106.97
C MET A 1 91.67 -128.56 -105.65
N GLY A 2 91.83 -127.25 -105.54
CA GLY A 2 91.13 -126.15 -106.21
C GLY A 2 90.23 -125.42 -105.21
N ILE A 3 90.77 -125.04 -104.04
CA ILE A 3 90.07 -124.22 -103.05
C ILE A 3 91.00 -123.06 -102.69
N GLU A 4 90.56 -121.84 -103.02
CA GLU A 4 91.20 -120.58 -102.68
C GLU A 4 90.26 -119.84 -101.73
N ILE A 5 90.76 -119.46 -100.56
CA ILE A 5 89.94 -118.84 -99.51
C ILE A 5 89.76 -117.35 -99.86
N LEU A 6 88.57 -116.97 -100.31
CA LEU A 6 88.24 -115.58 -100.70
C LEU A 6 88.11 -114.63 -99.51
N SER A 7 87.69 -115.12 -98.35
CA SER A 7 87.42 -114.31 -97.16
C SER A 7 87.24 -115.22 -95.95
N PHE A 8 87.86 -114.85 -94.83
CA PHE A 8 87.60 -115.45 -93.54
C PHE A 8 86.79 -114.47 -92.70
N THR A 9 85.53 -114.79 -92.44
CA THR A 9 84.65 -113.96 -91.61
C THR A 9 84.41 -114.67 -90.30
N ILE A 10 84.86 -114.06 -89.20
CA ILE A 10 84.59 -114.57 -87.86
C ILE A 10 83.10 -114.35 -87.58
N LYS A 11 82.35 -115.44 -87.33
CA LYS A 11 80.93 -115.36 -86.99
C LYS A 11 80.73 -114.97 -85.53
N ASP A 12 81.37 -115.69 -84.61
CA ASP A 12 81.16 -115.52 -83.18
C ASP A 12 82.48 -115.66 -82.43
N VAL A 13 82.71 -114.76 -81.46
CA VAL A 13 83.84 -114.79 -80.54
C VAL A 13 83.28 -115.12 -79.16
N TYR A 14 83.63 -116.29 -78.64
CA TYR A 14 83.25 -116.73 -77.30
C TYR A 14 84.44 -116.61 -76.36
N ASP A 15 84.15 -116.22 -75.12
CA ASP A 15 85.14 -115.99 -74.08
C ASP A 15 84.71 -116.74 -72.82
N ASP A 16 85.53 -117.72 -72.42
CA ASP A 16 85.28 -118.58 -71.26
C ASP A 16 85.49 -117.84 -69.92
N VAL A 17 86.24 -116.72 -69.93
CA VAL A 17 86.59 -115.93 -68.73
C VAL A 17 85.75 -114.65 -68.62
N GLN A 18 84.76 -114.46 -69.49
CA GLN A 18 83.70 -113.46 -69.37
C GLN A 18 84.19 -111.99 -69.26
N TYR A 19 85.37 -111.72 -69.83
CA TYR A 19 86.05 -110.43 -69.89
C TYR A 19 85.24 -109.41 -70.71
N LEU A 20 84.70 -109.82 -71.87
CA LEU A 20 83.88 -108.96 -72.73
C LEU A 20 82.60 -108.45 -72.04
N ALA A 21 81.92 -109.32 -71.29
CA ALA A 21 80.72 -108.94 -70.54
C ALA A 21 81.03 -108.00 -69.36
N SER A 22 82.19 -108.18 -68.72
CA SER A 22 82.64 -107.32 -67.62
C SER A 22 83.02 -105.92 -68.08
N LEU A 23 83.60 -105.78 -69.27
CA LEU A 23 83.88 -104.49 -69.91
C LEU A 23 82.58 -103.73 -70.21
N GLY A 24 81.53 -104.42 -70.66
CA GLY A 24 80.20 -103.84 -70.91
C GLY A 24 79.45 -103.42 -69.64
N LYS A 25 79.63 -104.14 -68.52
CA LYS A 25 79.01 -103.77 -67.22
C LYS A 25 79.51 -102.42 -66.70
N ALA A 26 80.80 -102.12 -66.84
CA ALA A 26 81.37 -100.85 -66.41
C ALA A 26 80.81 -99.67 -67.23
N GLN A 27 80.76 -99.83 -68.56
CA GLN A 27 80.21 -98.80 -69.47
C GLN A 27 78.70 -98.58 -69.25
N THR A 28 77.92 -99.64 -69.07
CA THR A 28 76.47 -99.51 -68.79
C THR A 28 76.18 -98.89 -67.43
N ALA A 29 76.98 -99.16 -66.41
CA ALA A 29 76.86 -98.52 -65.11
C ALA A 29 77.23 -97.02 -65.16
N ALA A 30 78.24 -96.64 -65.96
CA ALA A 30 78.60 -95.24 -66.19
C ALA A 30 77.45 -94.47 -66.87
N VAL A 31 76.89 -95.01 -67.96
CA VAL A 31 75.76 -94.39 -68.66
C VAL A 31 74.52 -94.26 -67.76
N LYS A 32 74.21 -95.27 -66.96
CA LYS A 32 73.10 -95.19 -65.98
C LYS A 32 73.33 -94.11 -64.94
N ARG A 33 74.55 -94.03 -64.38
CA ARG A 33 74.91 -92.99 -63.42
C ARG A 33 74.79 -91.61 -64.03
N ASP A 34 75.27 -91.41 -65.24
CA ASP A 34 75.20 -90.11 -65.93
C ASP A 34 73.76 -89.74 -66.27
N ALA A 35 72.92 -90.71 -66.65
CA ALA A 35 71.49 -90.51 -66.83
C ALA A 35 70.79 -90.12 -65.52
N ASP A 36 71.08 -90.81 -64.41
CA ASP A 36 70.50 -90.50 -63.09
C ASP A 36 70.94 -89.12 -62.60
N VAL A 37 72.21 -88.74 -62.81
CA VAL A 37 72.74 -87.41 -62.51
C VAL A 37 72.05 -86.35 -63.39
N GLY A 38 71.86 -86.64 -64.68
CA GLY A 38 71.15 -85.75 -65.60
C GLY A 38 69.69 -85.53 -65.18
N VAL A 39 68.97 -86.58 -64.78
CA VAL A 39 67.59 -86.50 -64.27
C VAL A 39 67.54 -85.72 -62.95
N ALA A 40 68.47 -85.96 -62.02
CA ALA A 40 68.52 -85.25 -60.76
C ALA A 40 68.84 -83.75 -60.92
N GLN A 41 69.75 -83.41 -61.84
CA GLN A 41 70.07 -82.02 -62.19
C GLN A 41 68.89 -81.33 -62.87
N ALA A 42 68.24 -81.98 -63.84
CA ALA A 42 67.05 -81.45 -64.50
C ALA A 42 65.90 -81.22 -63.52
N ASN A 43 65.65 -82.15 -62.59
CA ASN A 43 64.63 -82.00 -61.55
C ASN A 43 64.97 -80.88 -60.56
N ARG A 44 66.25 -80.74 -60.19
CA ARG A 44 66.72 -79.65 -59.33
C ARG A 44 66.50 -78.30 -60.01
N ASP A 45 66.93 -78.16 -61.25
CA ASP A 45 66.84 -76.91 -62.00
C ASP A 45 65.38 -76.54 -62.31
N ALA A 46 64.53 -77.55 -62.58
CA ALA A 46 63.09 -77.37 -62.70
C ALA A 46 62.49 -76.87 -61.37
N GLY A 47 62.84 -77.49 -60.23
CA GLY A 47 62.35 -77.07 -58.92
C GLY A 47 62.82 -75.68 -58.49
N ILE A 48 64.06 -75.29 -58.81
CA ILE A 48 64.57 -73.94 -58.55
C ILE A 48 63.79 -72.93 -59.38
N ARG A 49 63.61 -73.20 -60.68
CA ARG A 49 62.91 -72.29 -61.58
C ARG A 49 61.43 -72.18 -61.22
N GLU A 50 60.80 -73.28 -60.82
CA GLU A 50 59.42 -73.28 -60.32
C GLU A 50 59.29 -72.45 -59.04
N ALA A 51 60.17 -72.65 -58.06
CA ALA A 51 60.17 -71.87 -56.83
C ALA A 51 60.44 -70.37 -57.05
N GLU A 52 61.32 -70.00 -58.01
CA GLU A 52 61.56 -68.61 -58.39
C GLU A 52 60.34 -67.98 -59.08
N CYS A 53 59.69 -68.71 -59.99
CA CYS A 53 58.44 -68.28 -60.60
C CYS A 53 57.32 -68.14 -59.57
N GLU A 54 57.22 -69.05 -58.61
CA GLU A 54 56.20 -69.00 -57.57
C GLU A 54 56.44 -67.84 -56.59
N LYS A 55 57.70 -67.63 -56.17
CA LYS A 55 58.08 -66.49 -55.33
C LYS A 55 57.77 -65.17 -56.01
N SER A 56 58.15 -65.01 -57.29
CA SER A 56 57.87 -63.78 -58.03
C SER A 56 56.37 -63.56 -58.25
N ALA A 57 55.58 -64.61 -58.50
CA ALA A 57 54.13 -64.53 -58.57
C ALA A 57 53.50 -64.10 -57.23
N MET A 58 53.98 -64.65 -56.12
CA MET A 58 53.54 -64.25 -54.77
C MET A 58 53.94 -62.81 -54.43
N ASP A 59 55.15 -62.38 -54.74
CA ASP A 59 55.62 -61.01 -54.52
C ASP A 59 54.75 -60.00 -55.29
N VAL A 60 54.43 -60.31 -56.55
CA VAL A 60 53.51 -59.49 -57.34
C VAL A 60 52.13 -59.47 -56.70
N LYS A 61 51.59 -60.63 -56.31
CA LYS A 61 50.27 -60.73 -55.66
C LYS A 61 50.21 -59.89 -54.37
N TYR A 62 51.15 -60.06 -53.45
CA TYR A 62 51.19 -59.29 -52.21
C TYR A 62 51.37 -57.79 -52.45
N SER A 63 52.16 -57.40 -53.46
CA SER A 63 52.30 -55.98 -53.82
C SER A 63 50.99 -55.38 -54.35
N MET A 64 50.20 -56.17 -55.09
CA MET A 64 48.89 -55.74 -55.59
C MET A 64 47.87 -55.70 -54.47
N ASP A 65 47.82 -56.72 -53.60
CA ASP A 65 46.93 -56.76 -52.44
C ASP A 65 47.21 -55.58 -51.49
N THR A 66 48.49 -55.26 -51.24
CA THR A 66 48.87 -54.08 -50.44
C THR A 66 48.34 -52.79 -51.08
N LYS A 67 48.50 -52.63 -52.41
CA LYS A 67 47.96 -51.46 -53.13
C LYS A 67 46.44 -51.41 -53.10
N ILE A 68 45.74 -52.54 -53.19
CA ILE A 68 44.28 -52.59 -53.11
C ILE A 68 43.81 -52.14 -51.74
N GLU A 69 44.44 -52.62 -50.67
CA GLU A 69 44.10 -52.22 -49.30
C GLU A 69 44.44 -50.76 -49.03
N ASP A 70 45.57 -50.26 -49.53
CA ASP A 70 45.92 -48.84 -49.42
C ASP A 70 44.90 -47.96 -50.13
N ASN A 71 44.50 -48.32 -51.36
CA ASN A 71 43.45 -47.59 -52.09
C ASN A 71 42.10 -47.69 -51.38
N THR A 72 41.76 -48.86 -50.83
CA THR A 72 40.52 -49.08 -50.08
C THR A 72 40.48 -48.26 -48.80
N ARG A 73 41.60 -48.21 -48.07
CA ARG A 73 41.76 -47.38 -46.87
C ARG A 73 41.65 -45.90 -47.24
N LEU A 74 42.33 -45.46 -48.29
CA LEU A 74 42.28 -44.06 -48.75
C LEU A 74 40.86 -43.67 -49.15
N PHE A 75 40.16 -44.52 -49.91
CA PHE A 75 38.77 -44.31 -50.29
C PHE A 75 37.86 -44.22 -49.06
N LYS A 76 38.01 -45.12 -48.08
CA LYS A 76 37.23 -45.09 -46.83
C LYS A 76 37.50 -43.83 -46.01
N LEU A 77 38.75 -43.39 -45.92
CA LEU A 77 39.12 -42.15 -45.24
C LEU A 77 38.50 -40.93 -45.91
N GLN A 78 38.62 -40.82 -47.24
CA GLN A 78 38.01 -39.73 -47.99
C GLN A 78 36.48 -39.74 -47.85
N LYS A 79 35.85 -40.92 -47.95
CA LYS A 79 34.41 -41.06 -47.74
C LYS A 79 33.99 -40.59 -46.35
N ALA A 80 34.70 -41.02 -45.30
CA ALA A 80 34.42 -40.60 -43.93
C ALA A 80 34.60 -39.09 -43.74
N GLN A 81 35.60 -38.49 -44.39
CA GLN A 81 35.80 -37.04 -44.38
C GLN A 81 34.63 -36.30 -45.05
N PHE A 82 34.21 -36.74 -46.24
CA PHE A 82 33.04 -36.15 -46.91
C PHE A 82 31.75 -36.36 -46.11
N ASP A 83 31.55 -37.54 -45.52
CA ASP A 83 30.40 -37.80 -44.66
C ASP A 83 30.42 -36.88 -43.43
N GLN A 84 31.58 -36.63 -42.83
CA GLN A 84 31.75 -35.67 -41.75
C GLN A 84 31.36 -34.26 -42.21
N GLU A 85 31.90 -33.78 -43.32
CA GLU A 85 31.61 -32.44 -43.87
C GLU A 85 30.13 -32.27 -44.23
N VAL A 86 29.53 -33.30 -44.85
CA VAL A 86 28.09 -33.30 -45.17
C VAL A 86 27.25 -33.27 -43.90
N ASN A 87 27.64 -34.03 -42.87
CA ASN A 87 26.91 -34.06 -41.61
C ASN A 87 27.07 -32.75 -40.82
N THR A 88 28.25 -32.13 -40.81
CA THR A 88 28.45 -30.81 -40.19
C THR A 88 27.63 -29.75 -40.92
N ALA A 89 27.67 -29.73 -42.26
CA ALA A 89 26.88 -28.78 -43.05
C ALA A 89 25.37 -28.98 -42.84
N LYS A 90 24.90 -30.23 -42.74
CA LYS A 90 23.50 -30.54 -42.43
C LYS A 90 23.11 -30.07 -41.01
N ALA A 91 23.96 -30.30 -40.02
CA ALA A 91 23.73 -29.86 -38.65
C ALA A 91 23.69 -28.33 -38.55
N GLU A 92 24.62 -27.64 -39.21
CA GLU A 92 24.64 -26.18 -39.30
C GLU A 92 23.38 -25.64 -39.99
N ALA A 93 22.96 -26.25 -41.10
CA ALA A 93 21.73 -25.86 -41.80
C ALA A 93 20.48 -26.05 -40.91
N ALA A 94 20.40 -27.14 -40.14
CA ALA A 94 19.31 -27.39 -39.21
C ALA A 94 19.29 -26.36 -38.08
N LEU A 95 20.44 -26.10 -37.44
CA LEU A 95 20.56 -25.09 -36.39
C LEU A 95 20.27 -23.68 -36.92
N ALA A 96 20.71 -23.34 -38.14
CA ALA A 96 20.40 -22.07 -38.78
C ALA A 96 18.90 -21.92 -39.02
N TYR A 97 18.22 -22.97 -39.46
CA TYR A 97 16.76 -22.98 -39.62
C TYR A 97 16.04 -22.76 -38.30
N GLU A 98 16.43 -23.48 -37.24
CA GLU A 98 15.88 -23.33 -35.89
C GLU A 98 16.12 -21.92 -35.33
N LEU A 99 17.32 -21.37 -35.51
CA LEU A 99 17.67 -20.02 -35.10
C LEU A 99 16.81 -18.97 -35.83
N GLN A 100 16.59 -19.13 -37.13
CA GLN A 100 15.73 -18.24 -37.89
C GLN A 100 14.27 -18.35 -37.45
N ALA A 101 13.77 -19.56 -37.20
CA ALA A 101 12.43 -19.77 -36.66
C ALA A 101 12.27 -19.10 -35.29
N ALA A 102 13.26 -19.19 -34.41
CA ALA A 102 13.26 -18.51 -33.11
C ALA A 102 13.28 -16.98 -33.25
N LYS A 103 14.11 -16.42 -34.15
CA LYS A 103 14.13 -14.98 -34.45
C LYS A 103 12.79 -14.48 -34.97
N ILE A 104 12.16 -15.22 -35.88
CA ILE A 104 10.84 -14.87 -36.40
C ILE A 104 9.79 -14.92 -35.29
N LYS A 105 9.78 -15.97 -34.46
CA LYS A 105 8.88 -16.05 -33.29
C LYS A 105 9.08 -14.90 -32.32
N GLN A 106 10.32 -14.48 -32.08
CA GLN A 106 10.62 -13.32 -31.24
C GLN A 106 10.06 -12.02 -31.84
N LYS A 107 10.21 -11.83 -33.15
CA LYS A 107 9.60 -10.68 -33.86
C LYS A 107 8.08 -10.70 -33.76
N ILE A 108 7.44 -11.84 -34.03
CA ILE A 108 5.99 -12.01 -33.90
C ILE A 108 5.53 -11.63 -32.49
N ARG A 109 6.19 -12.16 -31.45
CA ARG A 109 5.89 -11.83 -30.05
C ARG A 109 6.04 -10.34 -29.75
N ASN A 110 7.08 -9.69 -30.28
CA ASN A 110 7.29 -8.26 -30.07
C ASN A 110 6.14 -7.44 -30.70
N GLU A 111 5.72 -7.79 -31.92
CA GLU A 111 4.56 -7.17 -32.57
C GLU A 111 3.25 -7.46 -31.81
N GLU A 112 3.04 -8.69 -31.32
CA GLU A 112 1.89 -9.05 -30.48
C GLU A 112 1.83 -8.19 -29.20
N ILE A 113 2.96 -8.01 -28.51
CA ILE A 113 3.04 -7.16 -27.32
C ILE A 113 2.72 -5.71 -27.68
N GLN A 114 3.18 -5.21 -28.84
CA GLN A 114 2.83 -3.85 -29.28
C GLN A 114 1.33 -3.71 -29.52
N ILE A 115 0.68 -4.71 -30.12
CA ILE A 115 -0.77 -4.73 -30.29
C ILE A 115 -1.47 -4.68 -28.92
N GLU A 116 -1.06 -5.52 -27.96
CA GLU A 116 -1.62 -5.53 -26.60
C GLU A 116 -1.45 -4.18 -25.89
N VAL A 117 -0.28 -3.54 -26.03
CA VAL A 117 -0.02 -2.21 -25.45
C VAL A 117 -0.94 -1.16 -26.07
N VAL A 118 -1.17 -1.20 -27.39
CA VAL A 118 -2.08 -0.28 -28.08
C VAL A 118 -3.53 -0.52 -27.64
N GLU A 119 -3.96 -1.77 -27.53
CA GLU A 119 -5.30 -2.13 -27.04
C GLU A 119 -5.51 -1.62 -25.60
N ARG A 120 -4.57 -1.91 -24.69
CA ARG A 120 -4.64 -1.46 -23.31
C ARG A 120 -4.60 0.06 -23.19
N ARG A 121 -3.81 0.76 -24.02
CA ARG A 121 -3.82 2.22 -24.08
C ARG A 121 -5.16 2.77 -24.51
N LYS A 122 -5.77 2.21 -25.57
CA LYS A 122 -7.11 2.60 -26.02
C LYS A 122 -8.17 2.33 -24.95
N GLN A 123 -8.05 1.22 -24.22
CA GLN A 123 -8.97 0.91 -23.12
C GLN A 123 -8.87 1.94 -21.99
N ILE A 124 -7.65 2.30 -21.58
CA ILE A 124 -7.42 3.37 -20.59
C ILE A 124 -7.99 4.70 -21.09
N GLU A 125 -7.83 5.01 -22.38
CA GLU A 125 -8.38 6.23 -22.98
C GLU A 125 -9.91 6.25 -22.92
N VAL A 126 -10.57 5.15 -23.29
CA VAL A 126 -12.03 5.02 -23.17
C VAL A 126 -12.48 5.14 -21.72
N GLU A 127 -11.81 4.47 -20.78
CA GLU A 127 -12.11 4.57 -19.34
C GLU A 127 -11.94 6.01 -18.81
N GLN A 128 -10.89 6.72 -19.24
CA GLN A 128 -10.68 8.13 -18.89
C GLN A 128 -11.81 9.00 -19.42
N GLN A 129 -12.23 8.80 -20.67
CA GLN A 129 -13.38 9.51 -21.25
C GLN A 129 -14.68 9.20 -20.51
N GLU A 130 -14.91 7.95 -20.10
CA GLU A 130 -16.06 7.57 -19.29
C GLU A 130 -16.04 8.21 -17.90
N ILE A 131 -14.87 8.30 -17.25
CA ILE A 131 -14.70 8.99 -15.98
C ILE A 131 -15.01 10.48 -16.13
N LEU A 132 -14.51 11.13 -17.18
CA LEU A 132 -14.81 12.54 -17.45
C LEU A 132 -16.30 12.76 -17.66
N ARG A 133 -16.95 11.96 -18.52
CA ARG A 133 -18.40 12.03 -18.72
C ARG A 133 -19.17 11.84 -17.41
N ARG A 134 -18.78 10.84 -16.61
CA ARG A 134 -19.41 10.59 -15.30
C ARG A 134 -19.15 11.73 -14.30
N GLN A 135 -17.97 12.35 -14.33
CA GLN A 135 -17.67 13.52 -13.50
C GLN A 135 -18.53 14.72 -13.89
N GLU A 136 -18.74 14.95 -15.18
CA GLU A 136 -19.64 16.00 -15.69
C GLU A 136 -21.11 15.71 -15.34
N GLU A 137 -21.56 14.45 -15.48
CA GLU A 137 -22.90 14.04 -15.04
C GLU A 137 -23.09 14.27 -13.53
N LEU A 138 -22.11 13.91 -12.70
CA LEU A 138 -22.13 14.13 -11.25
C LEU A 138 -22.05 15.61 -10.88
N SER A 139 -21.27 16.40 -11.61
CA SER A 139 -21.16 17.84 -11.36
C SER A 139 -22.48 18.53 -11.66
N ALA A 140 -23.14 18.19 -12.76
CA ALA A 140 -24.45 18.71 -13.12
C ALA A 140 -25.56 18.23 -12.18
N THR A 141 -25.58 16.94 -11.82
CA THR A 141 -26.69 16.33 -11.06
C THR A 141 -26.59 16.52 -9.56
N VAL A 142 -25.39 16.56 -8.99
CA VAL A 142 -25.19 16.59 -7.53
C VAL A 142 -24.55 17.89 -7.07
N LYS A 143 -23.42 18.30 -7.68
CA LYS A 143 -22.69 19.48 -7.19
C LYS A 143 -23.44 20.78 -7.43
N LEU A 144 -23.92 21.01 -8.66
CA LEU A 144 -24.60 22.25 -9.01
C LEU A 144 -25.89 22.49 -8.19
N PRO A 145 -26.80 21.51 -7.99
CA PRO A 145 -27.95 21.73 -7.11
C PRO A 145 -27.55 21.88 -5.64
N ALA A 146 -26.55 21.13 -5.16
CA ALA A 146 -26.06 21.29 -3.78
C ALA A 146 -25.45 22.68 -3.55
N GLU A 147 -24.69 23.21 -4.51
CA GLU A 147 -24.14 24.57 -4.48
C GLU A 147 -25.26 25.62 -4.54
N ALA A 148 -26.28 25.41 -5.37
CA ALA A 148 -27.44 26.30 -5.45
C ALA A 148 -28.25 26.31 -4.13
N GLU A 149 -28.43 25.16 -3.49
CA GLU A 149 -29.09 25.04 -2.18
C GLU A 149 -28.25 25.68 -1.06
N ALA A 150 -26.95 25.43 -1.05
CA ALA A 150 -26.02 26.04 -0.09
C ALA A 150 -26.04 27.58 -0.21
N TYR A 151 -26.00 28.10 -1.44
CA TYR A 151 -26.09 29.54 -1.69
C TYR A 151 -27.43 30.12 -1.23
N ARG A 152 -28.55 29.45 -1.54
CA ARG A 152 -29.89 29.85 -1.06
C ARG A 152 -29.95 29.89 0.46
N LEU A 153 -29.45 28.86 1.14
CA LEU A 153 -29.46 28.79 2.59
C LEU A 153 -28.58 29.88 3.22
N GLN A 154 -27.39 30.11 2.65
CA GLN A 154 -26.50 31.18 3.09
C GLN A 154 -27.17 32.55 2.92
N ALA A 155 -27.81 32.82 1.78
CA ALA A 155 -28.53 34.07 1.55
C ALA A 155 -29.69 34.27 2.55
N ILE A 156 -30.44 33.21 2.87
CA ILE A 156 -31.49 33.26 3.90
C ILE A 156 -30.88 33.50 5.29
N ALA A 157 -29.77 32.84 5.63
CA ALA A 157 -29.10 33.00 6.90
C ALA A 157 -28.51 34.41 7.07
N GLU A 158 -27.89 34.95 6.01
CA GLU A 158 -27.41 36.33 5.95
C GLU A 158 -28.57 37.32 6.07
N GLY A 159 -29.67 37.11 5.35
CA GLY A 159 -30.87 37.92 5.46
C GLY A 159 -31.48 37.92 6.86
N LYS A 160 -31.54 36.76 7.53
CA LYS A 160 -31.96 36.67 8.94
C LYS A 160 -30.99 37.38 9.87
N ARG A 161 -29.68 37.25 9.64
CA ARG A 161 -28.66 37.91 10.45
C ARG A 161 -28.71 39.43 10.30
N THR A 162 -28.89 39.94 9.09
CA THR A 162 -29.06 41.38 8.88
C THR A 162 -30.36 41.86 9.51
N GLN A 163 -31.47 41.13 9.36
CA GLN A 163 -32.73 41.48 10.01
C GLN A 163 -32.61 41.53 11.53
N THR A 164 -31.95 40.56 12.18
CA THR A 164 -31.78 40.57 13.64
C THR A 164 -30.87 41.68 14.11
N VAL A 165 -29.80 41.98 13.38
CA VAL A 165 -28.88 43.08 13.70
C VAL A 165 -29.58 44.42 13.54
N GLU A 166 -30.30 44.64 12.44
CA GLU A 166 -31.04 45.88 12.21
C GLU A 166 -32.21 46.06 13.19
N ALA A 167 -32.92 44.98 13.54
CA ALA A 167 -33.95 45.02 14.59
C ALA A 167 -33.35 45.40 15.95
N ALA A 168 -32.20 44.79 16.33
CA ALA A 168 -31.51 45.11 17.57
C ALA A 168 -31.01 46.57 17.59
N LYS A 169 -30.52 47.09 16.46
CA LYS A 169 -30.13 48.50 16.32
C LYS A 169 -31.34 49.42 16.46
N ALA A 170 -32.45 49.12 15.76
CA ALA A 170 -33.67 49.90 15.84
C ALA A 170 -34.24 49.93 17.28
N ASP A 171 -34.21 48.81 18.00
CA ASP A 171 -34.59 48.75 19.40
C ASP A 171 -33.65 49.58 20.29
N ALA A 172 -32.34 49.50 20.06
CA ALA A 172 -31.37 50.32 20.79
C ALA A 172 -31.57 51.82 20.54
N GLU A 173 -31.86 52.22 19.30
CA GLU A 173 -32.19 53.61 18.95
C GLU A 173 -33.50 54.06 19.59
N ARG A 174 -34.54 53.22 19.56
CA ARG A 174 -35.81 53.47 20.23
C ARG A 174 -35.61 53.71 21.73
N ILE A 175 -34.84 52.86 22.41
CA ILE A 175 -34.52 53.03 23.83
C ILE A 175 -33.72 54.32 24.07
N LYS A 176 -32.76 54.66 23.21
CA LYS A 176 -32.01 55.92 23.32
C LYS A 176 -32.92 57.14 23.19
N VAL A 177 -33.81 57.16 22.21
CA VAL A 177 -34.75 58.28 21.99
C VAL A 177 -35.72 58.41 23.15
N LEU A 178 -36.28 57.31 23.65
CA LEU A 178 -37.15 57.31 24.83
C LEU A 178 -36.39 57.78 26.08
N GLY A 179 -35.19 57.24 26.33
CA GLY A 179 -34.37 57.64 27.47
C GLY A 179 -33.94 59.11 27.41
N LEU A 180 -33.66 59.65 26.22
CA LEU A 180 -33.41 61.08 26.03
C LEU A 180 -34.68 61.91 26.30
N ALA A 181 -35.83 61.49 25.77
CA ALA A 181 -37.10 62.16 26.01
C ALA A 181 -37.47 62.19 27.50
N GLU A 182 -37.33 61.06 28.20
CA GLU A 182 -37.53 60.95 29.65
C GLU A 182 -36.53 61.81 30.42
N ALA A 183 -35.24 61.78 30.06
CA ALA A 183 -34.22 62.61 30.69
C ALA A 183 -34.51 64.11 30.50
N THR A 184 -34.96 64.53 29.31
CA THR A 184 -35.39 65.92 29.06
C THR A 184 -36.62 66.28 29.87
N ALA A 185 -37.62 65.39 29.95
CA ALA A 185 -38.83 65.63 30.71
C ALA A 185 -38.54 65.76 32.22
N ILE A 186 -37.73 64.85 32.78
CA ILE A 186 -37.27 64.93 34.19
C ILE A 186 -36.43 66.18 34.40
N GLY A 187 -35.55 66.53 33.45
CA GLY A 187 -34.74 67.74 33.50
C GLY A 187 -35.59 69.01 33.53
N ASP A 188 -36.65 69.08 32.72
CA ASP A 188 -37.55 70.23 32.67
C ASP A 188 -38.46 70.31 33.91
N VAL A 189 -38.93 69.18 34.43
CA VAL A 189 -39.60 69.12 35.75
C VAL A 189 -38.64 69.58 36.85
N GLY A 190 -37.40 69.12 36.85
CA GLY A 190 -36.38 69.51 37.82
C GLY A 190 -36.03 71.00 37.75
N LYS A 191 -35.96 71.59 36.55
CA LYS A 191 -35.80 73.04 36.36
C LYS A 191 -37.02 73.80 36.85
N ALA A 192 -38.23 73.37 36.50
CA ALA A 192 -39.46 73.97 36.99
C ALA A 192 -39.52 73.91 38.52
N ASP A 193 -39.09 72.82 39.14
CA ASP A 193 -39.02 72.68 40.60
C ASP A 193 -37.98 73.60 41.23
N ALA A 194 -36.80 73.70 40.62
CA ALA A 194 -35.75 74.63 41.03
C ALA A 194 -36.24 76.08 40.93
N GLU A 195 -36.92 76.46 39.85
CA GLU A 195 -37.52 77.79 39.67
C GLU A 195 -38.65 78.05 40.68
N ARG A 196 -39.54 77.07 40.92
CA ARG A 196 -40.58 77.15 41.96
C ARG A 196 -39.95 77.37 43.34
N MET A 197 -38.86 76.67 43.65
CA MET A 197 -38.17 76.77 44.92
C MET A 197 -37.42 78.10 45.07
N LEU A 198 -36.80 78.61 43.99
CA LEU A 198 -36.19 79.94 43.96
C LEU A 198 -37.24 81.05 44.09
N ALA A 199 -38.40 80.90 43.45
CA ALA A 199 -39.51 81.83 43.59
C ALA A 199 -40.04 81.82 45.03
N LYS A 200 -40.27 80.63 45.62
CA LYS A 200 -40.58 80.50 47.05
C LYS A 200 -39.51 81.16 47.92
N ALA A 201 -38.23 80.93 47.66
CA ALA A 201 -37.14 81.55 48.41
C ALA A 201 -37.10 83.09 48.28
N LYS A 202 -37.40 83.64 47.09
CA LYS A 202 -37.54 85.10 46.89
C LYS A 202 -38.72 85.67 47.66
N VAL A 203 -39.85 84.97 47.64
CA VAL A 203 -41.05 85.33 48.38
C VAL A 203 -40.77 85.31 49.89
N TYR A 204 -40.10 84.28 50.41
CA TYR A 204 -39.67 84.23 51.82
C TYR A 204 -38.63 85.29 52.19
N LYS A 205 -37.80 85.77 51.26
CA LYS A 205 -36.90 86.91 51.52
C LYS A 205 -37.65 88.24 51.61
N GLN A 206 -38.78 88.38 50.90
CA GLN A 206 -39.58 89.61 50.88
C GLN A 206 -40.59 89.67 52.03
N TYR A 207 -41.13 88.52 52.44
CA TYR A 207 -41.83 88.38 53.70
C TYR A 207 -40.80 88.46 54.85
N GLY A 208 -40.60 89.67 55.40
CA GLY A 208 -39.63 89.93 56.46
C GLY A 208 -39.78 89.03 57.71
N GLU A 209 -38.85 89.13 58.65
CA GLU A 209 -38.69 88.24 59.83
C GLU A 209 -40.00 87.85 60.56
N ALA A 210 -41.02 88.73 60.54
CA ALA A 210 -42.34 88.48 61.12
C ALA A 210 -43.11 87.28 60.50
N ALA A 211 -42.99 87.01 59.20
CA ALA A 211 -43.71 85.90 58.54
C ALA A 211 -43.06 84.54 58.83
N ILE A 212 -41.74 84.52 58.98
CA ILE A 212 -40.99 83.32 59.39
C ILE A 212 -41.41 82.91 60.80
N MET A 213 -41.60 83.88 61.69
CA MET A 213 -42.04 83.64 63.06
C MET A 213 -43.48 83.10 63.13
N ALA A 214 -44.39 83.59 62.29
CA ALA A 214 -45.75 83.07 62.17
C ALA A 214 -45.80 81.63 61.63
N LEU A 215 -44.95 81.29 60.64
CA LEU A 215 -44.89 79.95 60.07
C LEU A 215 -44.26 78.93 61.05
N VAL A 216 -43.29 79.37 61.86
CA VAL A 216 -42.76 78.56 62.98
C VAL A 216 -43.83 78.33 64.04
N LEU A 217 -44.65 79.33 64.36
CA LEU A 217 -45.81 79.20 65.27
C LEU A 217 -46.89 78.26 64.74
N GLU A 218 -47.11 78.18 63.41
CA GLU A 218 -48.01 77.19 62.79
C GLU A 218 -47.40 75.78 62.66
N ALA A 219 -46.09 75.67 62.47
CA ALA A 219 -45.39 74.38 62.42
C ALA A 219 -45.17 73.77 63.82
N LEU A 220 -45.08 74.61 64.86
CA LEU A 220 -44.94 74.22 66.26
C LEU A 220 -45.97 73.18 66.73
N PRO A 221 -47.30 73.31 66.46
CA PRO A 221 -48.26 72.28 66.86
C PRO A 221 -48.08 70.94 66.12
N LYS A 222 -47.54 70.92 64.90
CA LYS A 222 -47.23 69.65 64.20
C LYS A 222 -45.99 68.99 64.80
N ILE A 223 -44.95 69.76 65.07
CA ILE A 223 -43.76 69.27 65.78
C ILE A 223 -44.15 68.81 67.19
N ALA A 224 -45.00 69.56 67.90
CA ALA A 224 -45.54 69.17 69.18
C ALA A 224 -46.40 67.90 69.07
N ALA A 225 -47.18 67.71 68.01
CA ALA A 225 -47.93 66.47 67.77
C ALA A 225 -47.01 65.27 67.51
N GLU A 226 -45.96 65.41 66.69
CA GLU A 226 -44.98 64.35 66.44
C GLU A 226 -44.14 64.02 67.71
N VAL A 227 -43.79 65.03 68.50
CA VAL A 227 -43.02 64.89 69.76
C VAL A 227 -43.90 64.41 70.92
N SER A 228 -45.20 64.71 70.91
CA SER A 228 -46.17 64.22 71.91
C SER A 228 -46.83 62.90 71.53
N ALA A 229 -46.79 62.45 70.27
CA ALA A 229 -47.30 61.13 69.87
C ALA A 229 -46.69 59.96 70.68
N PRO A 230 -45.41 59.99 71.11
CA PRO A 230 -44.85 59.02 72.05
C PRO A 230 -45.29 59.23 73.51
N LEU A 231 -45.51 60.49 73.95
CA LEU A 231 -45.94 60.85 75.31
C LEU A 231 -47.45 60.62 75.56
N ALA A 232 -48.26 60.70 74.52
CA ALA A 232 -49.69 60.37 74.55
C ALA A 232 -49.95 58.85 74.54
N LYS A 233 -48.93 58.03 74.23
CA LYS A 233 -48.97 56.56 74.28
C LYS A 233 -48.51 55.99 75.63
N THR A 234 -48.15 56.82 76.60
CA THR A 234 -47.77 56.39 77.96
C THR A 234 -48.89 56.75 78.94
N ASP A 235 -49.75 55.78 79.26
CA ASP A 235 -50.92 55.93 80.16
C ASP A 235 -50.59 55.83 81.66
N GLU A 236 -49.32 55.70 82.05
CA GLU A 236 -48.91 55.63 83.47
C GLU A 236 -47.53 56.30 83.67
N ILE A 237 -47.54 57.53 84.19
CA ILE A 237 -46.33 58.20 84.69
C ILE A 237 -46.10 57.69 86.12
N VAL A 238 -45.24 56.70 86.29
CA VAL A 238 -44.78 56.27 87.61
C VAL A 238 -43.82 57.31 88.16
N LEU A 239 -44.28 58.07 89.15
CA LEU A 239 -43.46 58.98 89.94
C LEU A 239 -42.50 58.14 90.80
N VAL A 240 -41.24 58.00 90.37
CA VAL A 240 -40.20 57.36 91.20
C VAL A 240 -39.65 58.42 92.16
N GLY A 241 -40.35 58.61 93.27
CA GLY A 241 -39.87 59.29 94.46
C GLY A 241 -39.59 58.25 95.55
N ASP A 242 -38.31 58.18 95.93
CA ASP A 242 -37.72 57.72 97.20
C ASP A 242 -38.54 56.80 98.14
N GLY A 243 -38.03 55.58 98.35
CA GLY A 243 -38.33 54.77 99.55
C GLY A 243 -38.81 53.33 99.34
N GLY A 244 -37.88 52.37 99.40
CA GLY A 244 -38.11 51.10 100.12
C GLY A 244 -38.78 49.92 99.39
N ALA A 245 -37.93 48.99 98.91
CA ALA A 245 -38.01 47.52 99.01
C ALA A 245 -39.22 46.72 98.44
N THR A 246 -38.86 45.71 97.63
CA THR A 246 -39.55 44.44 97.37
C THR A 246 -40.78 44.47 96.46
N GLY A 247 -40.52 44.39 95.14
CA GLY A 247 -41.51 44.26 94.07
C GLY A 247 -40.83 43.95 92.74
N GLU A 248 -39.92 42.98 92.79
CA GLU A 248 -39.14 42.42 91.70
C GLU A 248 -39.94 42.13 90.41
N VAL A 249 -39.32 42.48 89.27
CA VAL A 249 -38.90 41.53 88.21
C VAL A 249 -40.03 40.75 87.48
N ALA A 250 -41.30 40.95 87.81
CA ALA A 250 -42.42 40.20 87.24
C ALA A 250 -43.06 40.81 85.97
N ARG A 251 -42.61 41.97 85.48
CA ARG A 251 -43.21 42.65 84.30
C ARG A 251 -42.27 43.01 83.15
N LEU A 252 -40.97 42.76 83.27
CA LEU A 252 -39.99 42.97 82.18
C LEU A 252 -39.67 41.70 81.37
N ALA A 253 -40.35 40.58 81.64
CA ALA A 253 -40.11 39.29 80.98
C ALA A 253 -41.22 38.85 79.98
N SER A 254 -42.22 39.69 79.67
CA SER A 254 -43.38 39.29 78.86
C SER A 254 -43.69 40.15 77.63
N GLY A 255 -42.86 41.16 77.30
CA GLY A 255 -43.16 42.13 76.23
C GLY A 255 -42.31 42.05 74.95
N ILE A 256 -41.23 41.27 74.92
CA ILE A 256 -40.27 41.28 73.79
C ILE A 256 -40.53 40.20 72.71
N PRO A 257 -41.18 39.05 72.97
CA PRO A 257 -41.44 38.07 71.91
C PRO A 257 -42.43 38.47 70.79
N PRO A 258 -43.43 39.38 70.95
CA PRO A 258 -44.34 39.71 69.85
C PRO A 258 -43.79 40.78 68.88
N ALA A 259 -42.81 41.60 69.30
CA ALA A 259 -42.30 42.72 68.50
C ALA A 259 -41.32 42.28 67.39
N VAL A 260 -40.70 41.10 67.52
CA VAL A 260 -39.76 40.58 66.51
C VAL A 260 -40.47 39.76 65.44
N LYS A 261 -41.67 39.21 65.74
CA LYS A 261 -42.48 38.40 64.81
C LYS A 261 -43.22 39.23 63.77
N THR A 262 -43.56 40.49 64.08
CA THR A 262 -44.21 41.43 63.16
C THR A 262 -43.23 42.22 62.30
N LEU A 263 -41.95 42.31 62.69
CA LEU A 263 -40.93 43.10 62.00
C LEU A 263 -40.01 42.30 61.08
N THR A 264 -39.98 40.96 61.17
CA THR A 264 -39.07 40.12 60.36
C THR A 264 -39.74 38.99 59.57
N GLY A 265 -41.05 38.75 59.73
CA GLY A 265 -41.88 37.98 58.79
C GLY A 265 -41.45 36.52 58.49
N LEU A 266 -40.53 35.93 59.25
CA LEU A 266 -39.93 34.62 58.96
C LEU A 266 -39.99 33.69 60.18
N ASP A 267 -40.73 32.58 60.07
CA ASP A 267 -40.77 31.50 61.06
C ASP A 267 -39.57 30.54 60.86
N LEU A 268 -38.53 30.71 61.69
CA LEU A 268 -37.26 29.95 61.68
C LEU A 268 -37.42 28.43 61.90
N THR A 269 -38.57 27.95 62.38
CA THR A 269 -38.88 26.52 62.55
C THR A 269 -39.16 25.79 61.23
N GLN A 270 -39.47 26.50 60.14
CA GLN A 270 -39.61 25.91 58.80
C GLN A 270 -38.28 25.88 58.03
N VAL A 271 -37.34 26.76 58.36
CA VAL A 271 -36.01 26.84 57.72
C VAL A 271 -35.08 25.74 58.25
N LEU A 272 -35.21 25.35 59.53
CA LEU A 272 -34.40 24.27 60.13
C LEU A 272 -34.77 22.85 59.64
N LYS A 273 -35.98 22.65 59.07
CA LYS A 273 -36.42 21.37 58.48
C LYS A 273 -35.99 21.16 57.03
N ARG A 274 -35.44 22.18 56.36
CA ARG A 274 -34.92 22.09 54.98
C ARG A 274 -33.42 21.82 54.90
N LEU A 275 -32.70 21.73 56.03
CA LEU A 275 -31.24 21.64 56.06
C LEU A 275 -30.65 20.26 56.41
N HIS A 276 -31.46 19.19 56.55
CA HIS A 276 -30.96 17.80 56.54
C HIS A 276 -32.03 16.83 55.99
N PRO A 277 -31.73 16.14 54.88
CA PRO A 277 -31.51 14.69 54.96
C PRO A 277 -30.37 14.16 54.06
N THR A 278 -29.66 13.15 54.55
CA THR A 278 -28.80 12.18 53.83
C THR A 278 -29.43 10.78 53.96
N PRO A 279 -29.00 9.71 53.25
CA PRO A 279 -28.45 9.54 51.89
C PRO A 279 -29.19 8.42 51.07
N ALA A 280 -28.66 8.12 49.86
CA ALA A 280 -28.85 6.91 49.01
C ALA A 280 -30.16 6.79 48.20
N GLU A 281 -30.24 6.33 46.93
CA GLU A 281 -29.33 5.86 45.87
C GLU A 281 -30.15 5.78 44.52
N PRO A 282 -29.59 5.38 43.35
CA PRO A 282 -29.86 5.95 42.02
C PRO A 282 -30.66 5.06 41.05
N VAL A 283 -31.26 5.62 39.96
CA VAL A 283 -31.60 4.86 38.72
C VAL A 283 -31.62 5.72 37.43
N ALA A 284 -30.77 5.31 36.49
CA ALA A 284 -30.86 5.24 35.01
C ALA A 284 -30.91 6.48 34.08
N THR A 285 -29.80 6.66 33.38
CA THR A 285 -29.67 7.10 31.97
C THR A 285 -29.74 5.87 31.02
N PRO A 286 -30.10 6.02 29.73
CA PRO A 286 -30.32 4.89 28.82
C PRO A 286 -29.15 4.58 27.87
N ALA A 287 -29.26 3.39 27.25
CA ALA A 287 -28.75 2.96 25.93
C ALA A 287 -27.38 2.24 25.81
N SER A 288 -27.51 0.91 25.65
CA SER A 288 -26.87 0.01 24.66
C SER A 288 -25.35 0.04 24.42
N GLY A 289 -24.69 -1.08 24.76
CA GLY A 289 -23.29 -1.35 24.40
C GLY A 289 -22.85 -2.81 24.64
N LYS A 290 -23.35 -3.70 23.79
CA LYS A 290 -22.94 -5.08 23.45
C LYS A 290 -21.49 -5.52 23.78
N LYS A 291 -21.34 -6.72 24.39
CA LYS A 291 -20.36 -7.84 24.18
C LYS A 291 -19.80 -8.41 25.50
N VAL A 292 -20.13 -9.66 25.90
CA VAL A 292 -19.60 -10.99 25.51
C VAL A 292 -18.41 -11.47 26.39
N ALA A 293 -18.60 -12.63 27.04
CA ALA A 293 -17.62 -13.65 27.46
C ALA A 293 -16.55 -13.24 28.50
N ALA A 294 -16.00 -14.10 29.36
CA ALA A 294 -16.19 -15.49 29.76
C ALA A 294 -15.30 -15.73 31.01
N CYS A 295 -15.46 -16.93 31.60
CA CYS A 295 -14.75 -17.52 32.75
C CYS A 295 -15.35 -17.22 34.13
#